data_AF-A0A2G1YMZ6-F1
#
_entry.id   AF-A0A2G1YMZ6-F1
#
_cell.length_a   1.000
_cell.length_b   1.000
_cell.length_c   1.000
_cell.angle_alpha   90.00
_cell.angle_beta   90.00
_cell.angle_gamma   90.00
#
_symmetry.space_group_name_H-M   'P 1'
#
loop_
_entity.id
_entity.type
_entity.pdbx_description
1 polymer ?
#
loop_
_entity_poly.entity_id
_entity_poly.type
_entity_poly.pdbx_seq_one_letter_code
_entity_poly.pdbx_strand_id
1 'polypeptide(L)'
;MSTKRDLELFIVDIFICIQKIKTYTENFTCGDDLLHSEINWDATLRNLEIIGEALNNLLQDEKFVSLSPMYFRKVVNFRNLVSHGYFGISQEEVWNVVTEKLNLLEEDMKQIIDKNFDLSTAIEQELPKQANSEIVQYLKNLKKENSAR
;
A
#
# COMPACT_ATOMS: atom_id res chain seq x y z
N MET A 1 -4.43 4.23 22.93
CA MET A 1 -3.08 3.68 23.17
C MET A 1 -2.66 2.98 21.88
N SER A 2 -1.95 3.66 20.98
CA SER A 2 -1.45 3.02 19.76
C SER A 2 -0.16 2.28 20.12
N THR A 3 -0.24 0.95 20.20
CA THR A 3 0.95 0.10 20.30
C THR A 3 1.77 0.32 19.04
N LYS A 4 3.03 0.75 19.20
CA LYS A 4 4.00 0.87 18.10
C LYS A 4 4.08 -0.49 17.39
N ARG A 5 3.47 -0.62 16.21
CA ARG A 5 3.59 -1.85 15.39
C ARG A 5 5.00 -1.94 14.85
N ASP A 6 5.42 -3.16 14.56
CA ASP A 6 6.70 -3.41 13.92
C ASP A 6 6.75 -2.80 12.51
N LEU A 7 7.92 -2.33 12.07
CA LEU A 7 8.07 -1.66 10.77
C LEU A 7 7.68 -2.60 9.63
N GLU A 8 8.08 -3.86 9.74
CA GLU A 8 7.81 -4.92 8.78
C GLU A 8 6.32 -5.19 8.62
N LEU A 9 5.53 -5.05 9.68
CA LEU A 9 4.07 -5.16 9.59
C LEU A 9 3.45 -4.02 8.78
N PHE A 10 3.95 -2.80 8.92
CA PHE A 10 3.49 -1.67 8.08
C PHE A 10 3.89 -1.87 6.62
N ILE A 11 5.08 -2.39 6.36
CA ILE A 11 5.54 -2.72 5.00
C ILE A 11 4.64 -3.78 4.37
N VAL A 12 4.32 -4.85 5.10
CA VAL A 12 3.42 -5.91 4.62
C VAL A 12 2.00 -5.37 4.38
N ASP A 13 1.49 -4.51 5.27
CA ASP A 13 0.18 -3.85 5.09
C ASP A 13 0.12 -3.06 3.77
N ILE A 14 1.19 -2.32 3.43
CA ILE A 14 1.28 -1.56 2.16
C ILE A 14 1.16 -2.51 0.97
N PHE A 15 1.92 -3.60 0.95
CA PHE A 15 1.85 -4.57 -0.15
C PHE A 15 0.47 -5.22 -0.28
N ILE A 16 -0.15 -5.61 0.83
CA ILE A 16 -1.51 -6.17 0.83
C ILE A 16 -2.50 -5.16 0.25
N CYS A 17 -2.42 -3.89 0.68
CA CYS A 17 -3.32 -2.84 0.21
C CYS A 17 -3.12 -2.56 -1.29
N ILE A 18 -1.87 -2.54 -1.77
CA ILE A 18 -1.58 -2.40 -3.20
C ILE A 18 -2.25 -3.53 -4.00
N GLN A 19 -2.11 -4.79 -3.58
CA GLN A 19 -2.73 -5.92 -4.28
C GLN A 19 -4.26 -5.85 -4.23
N LYS A 20 -4.85 -5.48 -3.09
CA LYS A 20 -6.30 -5.26 -2.98
C LYS A 20 -6.80 -4.20 -3.96
N ILE A 21 -6.11 -3.06 -4.02
CA ILE A 21 -6.47 -1.99 -4.96
C ILE A 21 -6.40 -2.53 -6.39
N LYS A 22 -5.32 -3.22 -6.77
CA LYS A 22 -5.19 -3.81 -8.12
C LYS A 22 -6.38 -4.71 -8.46
N THR A 23 -6.78 -5.59 -7.54
CA THR A 23 -7.98 -6.45 -7.72
C THR A 23 -9.27 -5.62 -7.85
N TYR A 24 -9.47 -4.62 -6.98
CA TYR A 24 -10.69 -3.79 -7.03
C TYR A 24 -10.77 -2.91 -8.27
N THR A 25 -9.64 -2.62 -8.91
CA THR A 25 -9.59 -1.70 -10.04
C THR A 25 -9.39 -2.39 -11.39
N GLU A 26 -9.23 -3.72 -11.43
CA GLU A 26 -8.81 -4.47 -12.63
C GLU A 26 -9.79 -4.39 -13.80
N ASN A 27 -11.09 -4.23 -13.52
CA ASN A 27 -12.16 -4.28 -14.52
C ASN A 27 -12.63 -2.89 -14.98
N PHE A 28 -11.93 -1.82 -14.56
CA PHE A 28 -12.29 -0.43 -14.87
C PHE A 28 -11.27 0.17 -15.86
N THR A 29 -11.71 1.13 -16.67
CA THR A 29 -10.84 1.74 -17.70
C THR A 29 -10.54 3.22 -17.47
N CYS A 30 -11.38 3.90 -16.69
CA CYS A 30 -11.17 5.28 -16.27
C CYS A 30 -11.67 5.53 -14.84
N GLY A 31 -11.37 6.72 -14.31
CA GLY A 31 -11.81 7.15 -12.99
C GLY A 31 -13.33 7.21 -12.85
N ASP A 32 -14.03 7.63 -13.92
CA ASP A 32 -15.49 7.64 -13.94
C ASP A 32 -16.08 6.25 -13.75
N ASP A 33 -15.58 5.22 -14.45
CA ASP A 33 -16.09 3.85 -14.29
C ASP A 33 -15.93 3.35 -12.85
N LEU A 34 -14.77 3.63 -12.25
CA LEU A 34 -14.48 3.24 -10.87
C LEU A 34 -15.39 3.98 -9.88
N LEU A 35 -15.60 5.29 -10.07
CA LEU A 35 -16.47 6.11 -9.22
C LEU A 35 -17.91 5.61 -9.20
N HIS A 36 -18.44 5.17 -10.35
CA HIS A 36 -19.80 4.60 -10.43
C HIS A 36 -19.92 3.22 -9.76
N SER A 37 -18.80 2.60 -9.41
CA SER A 37 -18.74 1.36 -8.65
C SER A 37 -18.48 1.65 -7.18
N GLU A 38 -19.51 2.13 -6.47
CA GLU A 38 -19.40 2.66 -5.09
C GLU A 38 -18.55 1.77 -4.16
N ILE A 39 -18.77 0.45 -4.18
CA ILE A 39 -18.01 -0.50 -3.35
C ILE A 39 -16.51 -0.51 -3.72
N ASN A 40 -16.18 -0.54 -5.01
CA ASN A 40 -14.77 -0.59 -5.44
C ASN A 40 -14.09 0.76 -5.26
N TRP A 41 -14.81 1.85 -5.47
CA TRP A 41 -14.35 3.21 -5.17
C TRP A 41 -13.99 3.35 -3.69
N ASP A 42 -14.93 3.06 -2.79
CA ASP A 42 -14.74 3.16 -1.34
C ASP A 42 -13.64 2.22 -0.84
N ALA A 43 -13.62 0.98 -1.35
CA ALA A 43 -12.59 0.01 -1.01
C ALA A 43 -11.20 0.47 -1.47
N THR A 44 -11.10 1.05 -2.68
CA THR A 44 -9.84 1.59 -3.21
C THR A 44 -9.31 2.72 -2.33
N LEU A 45 -10.18 3.69 -2.02
CA LEU A 45 -9.82 4.84 -1.19
C LEU A 45 -9.42 4.41 0.22
N ARG A 46 -10.15 3.46 0.82
CA ARG A 46 -9.79 2.92 2.12
C ARG A 46 -8.40 2.30 2.13
N ASN A 47 -8.02 1.57 1.09
CA ASN A 47 -6.68 0.98 0.99
C ASN A 47 -5.61 2.05 0.73
N LEU A 48 -5.91 3.12 0.00
CA LEU A 48 -5.01 4.27 -0.17
C LEU A 48 -4.77 5.00 1.17
N GLU A 49 -5.79 5.15 2.02
CA GLU A 49 -5.62 5.67 3.38
C GLU A 49 -4.72 4.79 4.23
N ILE A 50 -4.92 3.47 4.20
CA ILE A 50 -4.10 2.52 4.97
C ILE A 50 -2.64 2.59 4.52
N ILE A 51 -2.38 2.67 3.21
CA ILE A 51 -1.03 2.85 2.66
C ILE A 51 -0.40 4.14 3.20
N GLY A 52 -1.12 5.26 3.16
CA GLY A 52 -0.60 6.54 3.67
C GLY A 52 -0.35 6.54 5.18
N GLU A 53 -1.21 5.88 5.96
CA GLU A 53 -1.02 5.71 7.40
C GLU A 53 0.20 4.82 7.71
N ALA A 54 0.35 3.70 7.00
CA ALA A 54 1.50 2.82 7.15
C ALA A 54 2.81 3.54 6.79
N LEU A 55 2.85 4.27 5.67
CA LEU A 55 4.00 5.10 5.30
C LEU A 55 4.29 6.20 6.33
N ASN A 56 3.27 6.82 6.92
CA ASN A 56 3.48 7.83 7.95
C ASN A 56 4.17 7.26 9.19
N ASN A 57 3.82 6.02 9.58
CA ASN A 57 4.48 5.32 10.68
C ASN A 57 5.91 4.90 10.32
N LEU A 58 6.14 4.42 9.09
CA LEU A 58 7.48 4.08 8.60
C LEU A 58 8.41 5.30 8.53
N LEU A 59 7.90 6.46 8.14
CA LEU A 59 8.68 7.70 8.06
C LEU A 59 9.02 8.31 9.45
N GLN A 60 8.63 7.66 10.56
CA GLN A 60 9.14 7.98 11.90
C GLN A 60 10.44 7.22 12.22
N ASP A 61 10.82 6.23 11.41
CA ASP A 61 12.06 5.48 11.56
C ASP A 61 13.18 6.08 10.69
N GLU A 62 14.31 6.43 11.32
CA GLU A 62 15.40 7.12 10.64
C GLU A 62 16.04 6.28 9.54
N LYS A 63 16.16 4.95 9.75
CA LYS A 63 16.72 4.02 8.77
C LYS A 63 15.83 3.97 7.53
N PHE A 64 14.52 3.81 7.70
CA PHE A 64 13.57 3.81 6.59
C PHE A 64 13.56 5.16 5.85
N VAL A 65 13.54 6.28 6.58
CA VAL A 65 13.58 7.63 5.98
C VAL A 65 14.82 7.84 5.12
N SER A 66 15.99 7.36 5.55
CA SER A 66 17.25 7.52 4.80
C SER A 66 17.25 6.84 3.42
N LEU A 67 16.38 5.83 3.25
CA LEU A 67 16.25 5.04 2.02
C LEU A 67 15.05 5.48 1.16
N SER A 68 14.17 6.32 1.71
CA SER A 68 12.87 6.64 1.12
C SER A 68 12.96 7.80 0.11
N PRO A 69 12.38 7.66 -1.09
CA PRO A 69 12.19 8.77 -2.01
C PRO A 69 11.38 9.93 -1.38
N MET A 70 11.69 11.17 -1.79
CA MET A 70 10.98 12.36 -1.27
C MET A 70 9.46 12.31 -1.50
N TYR A 71 8.98 11.62 -2.53
CA TYR A 71 7.56 11.56 -2.84
C TYR A 71 6.75 10.71 -1.85
N PHE A 72 7.38 9.89 -1.00
CA PHE A 72 6.65 9.12 0.02
C PHE A 72 5.85 10.04 0.96
N ARG A 73 6.38 11.23 1.26
CA ARG A 73 5.64 12.25 2.02
C ARG A 73 4.39 12.76 1.27
N LYS A 74 4.40 12.75 -0.07
CA LYS A 74 3.20 13.08 -0.86
C LYS A 74 2.12 12.02 -0.71
N VAL A 75 2.48 10.75 -0.60
CA VAL A 75 1.53 9.65 -0.35
C VAL A 75 0.88 9.80 1.03
N VAL A 76 1.67 10.15 2.05
CA VAL A 76 1.14 10.47 3.39
C VAL A 76 0.17 11.64 3.35
N ASN A 77 0.53 12.71 2.63
CA ASN A 77 -0.34 13.88 2.49
C ASN A 77 -1.64 13.56 1.72
N PHE A 78 -1.57 12.69 0.70
CA PHE A 78 -2.72 12.24 -0.06
C PHE A 78 -3.75 11.55 0.84
N ARG A 79 -3.32 10.74 1.81
CA ARG A 79 -4.21 10.15 2.83
C ARG A 79 -5.00 11.20 3.60
N ASN A 80 -4.43 12.37 3.90
CA ASN A 80 -5.17 13.44 4.57
C ASN A 80 -6.27 14.01 3.67
N LEU A 81 -5.99 14.18 2.37
CA LEU A 81 -6.97 14.64 1.39
C LEU A 81 -8.14 13.65 1.25
N VAL A 82 -7.85 12.35 1.19
CA VAL A 82 -8.87 11.29 1.15
C VAL A 82 -9.74 11.33 2.43
N SER A 83 -9.11 11.41 3.60
CA SER A 83 -9.81 11.35 4.89
C SER A 83 -10.71 12.55 5.20
N HIS A 84 -10.52 13.68 4.52
CA HIS A 84 -11.34 14.89 4.69
C HIS A 84 -12.61 14.91 3.82
N GLY A 85 -13.03 13.75 3.32
CA GLY A 85 -14.31 13.59 2.63
C GLY A 85 -14.27 13.94 1.16
N TYR A 86 -13.16 13.64 0.48
CA TYR A 86 -12.98 13.77 -0.97
C TYR A 86 -13.15 15.18 -1.55
N PHE A 87 -13.35 16.20 -0.71
CA PHE A 87 -13.45 17.59 -1.15
C PHE A 87 -12.12 18.04 -1.78
N GLY A 88 -12.06 17.97 -3.11
CA GLY A 88 -10.94 18.46 -3.92
C GLY A 88 -10.11 17.40 -4.65
N ILE A 89 -10.36 16.09 -4.46
CA ILE A 89 -9.75 15.03 -5.27
C ILE A 89 -10.72 14.59 -6.36
N SER A 90 -10.27 14.62 -7.62
CA SER A 90 -11.07 14.09 -8.73
C SER A 90 -10.88 12.58 -8.89
N GLN A 91 -11.86 11.92 -9.49
CA GLN A 91 -11.79 10.52 -9.89
C GLN A 91 -10.62 10.23 -10.85
N GLU A 92 -10.27 11.20 -11.69
CA GLU A 92 -9.09 11.10 -12.56
C GLU A 92 -7.77 11.15 -11.78
N GLU A 93 -7.70 11.92 -10.69
CA GLU A 93 -6.53 11.93 -9.81
C GLU A 93 -6.38 10.59 -9.09
N VAL A 94 -7.47 10.04 -8.55
CA VAL A 94 -7.47 8.69 -7.95
C VAL A 94 -7.06 7.64 -8.98
N TRP A 95 -7.59 7.71 -10.19
CA TRP A 95 -7.26 6.78 -11.26
C TRP A 95 -5.78 6.81 -11.63
N ASN A 96 -5.17 7.99 -11.74
CA ASN A 96 -3.74 8.15 -11.96
C ASN A 96 -2.92 7.55 -10.82
N VAL A 97 -3.31 7.81 -9.56
CA VAL A 97 -2.65 7.22 -8.39
C VAL A 97 -2.67 5.69 -8.46
N VAL A 98 -3.84 5.11 -8.74
CA VAL A 98 -4.04 3.67 -8.82
C VAL A 98 -3.23 3.03 -9.95
N THR A 99 -3.25 3.62 -11.14
CA THR A 99 -2.71 3.00 -12.36
C THR A 99 -1.22 3.25 -12.56
N GLU A 100 -0.70 4.39 -12.11
CA GLU A 100 0.70 4.76 -12.28
C GLU A 100 1.46 4.76 -10.96
N LYS A 101 0.97 5.53 -9.97
CA LYS A 101 1.78 5.89 -8.79
C LYS A 101 1.91 4.73 -7.79
N LEU A 102 0.91 3.86 -7.70
CA LEU A 102 0.98 2.67 -6.85
C LEU A 102 2.01 1.66 -7.35
N ASN A 103 2.16 1.50 -8.67
CA ASN A 103 3.18 0.61 -9.23
C ASN A 103 4.58 1.11 -8.89
N LEU A 104 4.83 2.42 -9.04
CA LEU A 104 6.10 3.03 -8.65
C LEU A 104 6.37 2.84 -7.14
N LEU A 105 5.37 3.06 -6.28
CA LEU A 105 5.49 2.84 -4.85
C LEU A 105 5.84 1.37 -4.52
N GLU A 106 5.19 0.42 -5.18
CA GLU A 106 5.46 -1.01 -4.98
C GLU A 106 6.91 -1.36 -5.33
N GLU A 107 7.42 -0.84 -6.46
CA GLU A 107 8.79 -1.07 -6.92
C GLU A 107 9.83 -0.46 -5.98
N ASP A 108 9.64 0.79 -5.57
CA ASP A 108 10.55 1.46 -4.64
C ASP A 108 10.55 0.78 -3.27
N MET A 109 9.38 0.36 -2.77
CA MET A 109 9.28 -0.42 -1.53
C MET A 109 10.03 -1.74 -1.63
N LYS A 110 9.91 -2.47 -2.76
CA LYS A 110 10.67 -3.71 -3.00
C LYS A 110 12.19 -3.47 -2.97
N GLN A 111 12.66 -2.36 -3.54
CA GLN A 111 14.08 -1.99 -3.49
C GLN A 111 14.56 -1.68 -2.07
N ILE A 112 13.73 -0.98 -1.28
CA ILE A 112 14.06 -0.65 0.12
C ILE A 112 14.17 -1.92 0.97
N ILE A 113 13.23 -2.86 0.84
CA ILE A 113 13.21 -4.07 1.69
C ILE A 113 14.33 -5.05 1.36
N ASP A 114 14.78 -5.12 0.10
CA ASP A 114 15.66 -6.16 -0.45
C ASP A 114 16.94 -6.43 0.37
N LYS A 115 17.41 -5.44 1.15
CA LYS A 115 18.64 -5.55 1.95
C LYS A 115 18.53 -5.03 3.38
N ASN A 116 17.35 -4.55 3.77
CA ASN A 116 17.22 -3.74 4.98
C ASN A 116 16.20 -4.26 5.99
N PHE A 117 15.22 -5.08 5.57
CA PHE A 117 14.11 -5.52 6.40
C PHE A 117 13.81 -7.00 6.14
N ASP A 118 13.66 -7.79 7.21
CA ASP A 118 13.25 -9.20 7.13
C ASP A 118 11.74 -9.32 7.35
N LEU A 119 11.01 -9.53 6.26
CA LEU A 119 9.55 -9.57 6.30
C LEU A 119 9.00 -10.94 6.71
N SER A 120 9.85 -11.95 6.95
CA SER A 120 9.43 -13.34 7.14
C SER A 120 8.37 -13.49 8.24
N THR A 121 8.66 -12.91 9.41
CA THR A 121 7.76 -12.97 10.57
C THR A 121 6.46 -12.19 10.34
N ALA A 122 6.56 -10.98 9.77
CA ALA A 122 5.40 -10.15 9.48
C ALA A 122 4.46 -10.81 8.46
N ILE A 123 5.01 -11.41 7.41
CA ILE A 123 4.26 -12.15 6.40
C ILE A 123 3.57 -13.37 7.02
N GLU A 124 4.25 -14.15 7.85
CA GLU A 124 3.66 -15.30 8.54
C GLU A 124 2.48 -14.92 9.44
N GLN A 125 2.53 -13.74 10.07
CA GLN A 125 1.43 -13.23 10.90
C GLN A 125 0.21 -12.79 10.07
N GLU A 126 0.43 -12.26 8.87
CA GLU A 126 -0.63 -11.74 8.00
C GLU A 126 -1.26 -12.81 7.11
N LEU A 127 -0.52 -13.85 6.73
CA LEU A 127 -1.00 -14.93 5.84
C LEU A 127 -2.33 -15.55 6.28
N PRO A 128 -2.55 -15.95 7.56
CA PRO A 128 -3.82 -16.54 8.01
C PRO A 128 -5.01 -15.58 7.95
N LYS A 129 -4.77 -14.27 7.88
CA LYS A 129 -5.80 -13.23 7.84
C LYS A 129 -6.27 -12.93 6.42
N GLN A 130 -5.54 -13.38 5.40
CA GLN A 130 -5.86 -13.11 4.00
C GLN A 130 -6.79 -14.18 3.43
N ALA A 131 -7.97 -13.77 2.98
CA ALA A 131 -8.94 -14.66 2.32
C ALA A 131 -8.71 -14.77 0.80
N ASN A 132 -8.07 -13.77 0.18
CA ASN A 132 -7.81 -13.76 -1.26
C ASN A 132 -6.57 -14.61 -1.59
N SER A 133 -6.73 -15.63 -2.44
CA SER A 133 -5.66 -16.56 -2.82
C SER A 133 -4.51 -15.90 -3.58
N GLU A 134 -4.78 -14.85 -4.36
CA GLU A 134 -3.75 -14.11 -5.11
C GLU A 134 -2.87 -13.32 -4.16
N ILE A 135 -3.46 -12.66 -3.15
CA ILE A 135 -2.70 -11.96 -2.10
C ILE A 135 -1.85 -12.96 -1.30
N VAL A 136 -2.43 -14.12 -0.94
CA VAL A 136 -1.68 -15.19 -0.26
C VAL A 136 -0.49 -15.64 -1.10
N GLN A 137 -0.68 -15.86 -2.40
CA GLN A 137 0.39 -16.28 -3.30
C GLN A 137 1.45 -15.18 -3.48
N TYR A 138 1.02 -13.93 -3.60
CA TYR A 138 1.89 -12.77 -3.67
C TYR A 138 2.79 -12.67 -2.43
N LEU A 139 2.21 -12.76 -1.23
CA LEU A 139 2.98 -12.70 0.03
C LEU A 139 3.96 -13.86 0.17
N LYS A 140 3.60 -15.07 -0.28
CA LYS A 140 4.52 -16.21 -0.30
C LYS A 140 5.71 -15.97 -1.25
N ASN A 141 5.46 -15.39 -2.42
CA ASN A 141 6.51 -15.05 -3.37
C ASN A 141 7.42 -13.94 -2.80
N LEU A 142 6.83 -12.89 -2.25
CA LEU A 142 7.55 -11.80 -1.60
C LEU A 142 8.46 -12.30 -0.47
N LYS A 143 7.93 -13.20 0.38
CA LYS A 143 8.72 -13.86 1.42
C LYS A 143 9.89 -14.63 0.83
N LYS A 144 9.65 -15.45 -0.19
CA LYS A 144 10.72 -16.23 -0.84
C LYS A 144 11.82 -15.34 -1.41
N GLU A 145 11.45 -14.23 -2.04
CA GLU A 145 12.39 -13.26 -2.61
C GLU A 145 13.22 -12.55 -1.53
N ASN A 146 12.59 -12.22 -0.40
CA ASN A 146 13.24 -11.58 0.76
C ASN A 146 14.13 -12.55 1.56
N SER A 147 13.73 -13.82 1.71
CA SER A 147 14.49 -14.85 2.47
C SER A 147 15.59 -15.56 1.67
N ALA A 148 15.59 -15.47 0.34
CA ALA A 148 16.59 -16.14 -0.52
C ALA A 148 17.94 -15.39 -0.59
N ARG A 149 18.18 -14.44 0.33
CA ARG A 149 19.29 -13.49 0.30
C ARG A 149 19.85 -13.30 1.70
#